data_AF-A0AAV7ICQ3-F1
#
_entry.id   AF-A0AAV7ICQ3-F1
#
_cell.length_a   1.000
_cell.length_b   1.000
_cell.length_c   1.000
_cell.angle_alpha   90.00
_cell.angle_beta   90.00
_cell.angle_gamma   90.00
#
_symmetry.space_group_name_H-M   'P 1'
#
loop_
_entity.id
_entity.type
_entity.pdbx_description
1 polymer ?
#
loop_
_entity_poly.entity_id
_entity_poly.type
_entity_poly.pdbx_seq_one_letter_code
_entity_poly.pdbx_strand_id
1 'polypeptide(L)'
;MKTIAVLFVSALIASLCLESRANCLNPNNPNGANITVGTTIQWGCGLFTCGEDGSWSGLTCPESRCRQKNVATRYKLSESFPDCCPRLSC
;
A
#
# COMPACT_ATOMS: atom_id res chain seq x y z
N MET A 1 27.99 -32.68 -24.54
CA MET A 1 26.52 -32.49 -24.50
C MET A 1 25.94 -32.24 -23.10
N LYS A 2 26.66 -32.52 -21.99
CA LYS A 2 26.15 -32.28 -20.62
C LYS A 2 26.33 -30.85 -20.09
N THR A 3 27.34 -30.13 -20.58
CA THR A 3 27.69 -28.76 -20.14
C THR A 3 26.70 -27.69 -20.63
N ILE A 4 26.04 -27.91 -21.78
CA ILE A 4 25.08 -26.95 -22.34
C ILE A 4 23.79 -26.91 -21.52
N ALA A 5 23.36 -28.05 -20.98
CA ALA A 5 22.17 -28.13 -20.14
C ALA A 5 22.32 -27.36 -18.81
N VAL A 6 23.52 -27.34 -18.23
CA VAL A 6 23.79 -26.64 -16.97
C VAL A 6 23.72 -25.11 -17.15
N LEU A 7 24.20 -24.59 -18.27
CA LEU A 7 24.17 -23.15 -18.58
C LEU A 7 22.74 -22.63 -18.83
N PHE A 8 21.86 -23.46 -19.41
CA PHE A 8 20.47 -23.08 -19.63
C PHE A 8 19.66 -23.04 -18.33
N VAL A 9 19.90 -23.98 -17.42
CA VAL A 9 19.20 -24.04 -16.14
C VAL A 9 19.60 -22.87 -15.23
N SER A 10 20.88 -22.49 -15.21
CA SER A 10 21.35 -21.34 -14.43
C SER A 10 20.85 -19.99 -14.96
N ALA A 11 20.72 -19.83 -16.28
CA ALA A 11 20.16 -18.62 -16.89
C ALA A 11 18.66 -18.44 -16.59
N LEU A 12 17.89 -19.54 -16.59
CA LEU A 12 16.44 -19.51 -16.27
C LEU A 12 16.18 -19.12 -14.80
N ILE A 13 17.00 -19.60 -13.86
CA ILE A 13 16.87 -19.25 -12.44
C ILE A 13 17.21 -17.77 -12.20
N ALA A 14 18.18 -17.21 -12.92
CA ALA A 14 18.53 -15.80 -12.81
C ALA A 14 17.43 -14.85 -13.33
N SER A 15 16.61 -15.29 -14.30
CA SER A 15 15.48 -14.51 -14.82
C SER A 15 14.25 -14.53 -13.90
N LEU A 16 14.12 -15.52 -13.01
CA LEU A 16 13.05 -15.61 -11.99
C LEU A 16 13.34 -14.75 -10.75
N CYS A 17 14.58 -14.34 -10.56
CA CYS A 17 14.98 -13.38 -9.54
C CYS A 17 14.99 -11.94 -10.07
N LEU A 18 14.15 -11.62 -11.07
CA LEU A 18 13.89 -10.24 -11.47
C LEU A 18 13.29 -9.55 -10.25
N GLU A 19 14.17 -8.95 -9.45
CA GLU A 19 13.87 -8.25 -8.22
C GLU A 19 12.69 -7.33 -8.50
N SER A 20 11.56 -7.60 -7.84
CA SER A 20 10.47 -6.65 -7.69
C SER A 20 11.03 -5.45 -6.91
N ARG A 21 11.78 -4.58 -7.60
CA ARG A 21 12.25 -3.30 -7.09
C ARG A 21 11.08 -2.33 -7.07
N ALA A 22 9.92 -2.75 -6.60
CA ALA A 22 8.86 -1.82 -6.34
C ALA A 22 9.25 -0.99 -5.12
N ASN A 23 9.32 0.30 -5.40
CA ASN A 23 9.74 1.32 -4.48
C ASN A 23 8.60 2.32 -4.52
N CYS A 24 7.64 2.17 -3.60
CA CYS A 24 6.52 3.09 -3.57
C CYS A 24 6.99 4.44 -3.02
N LEU A 25 6.58 5.54 -3.65
CA LEU A 25 6.83 6.87 -3.13
C LEU A 25 6.04 7.08 -1.85
N ASN A 26 6.69 7.61 -0.81
CA ASN A 26 6.03 7.88 0.46
C ASN A 26 5.08 9.09 0.32
N PRO A 27 3.75 8.93 0.44
CA PRO A 27 2.80 10.03 0.33
C PRO A 27 2.92 11.06 1.46
N ASN A 28 3.45 10.68 2.63
CA ASN A 28 3.70 11.61 3.74
C ASN A 28 4.99 12.42 3.56
N ASN A 29 5.90 11.97 2.70
CA ASN A 29 7.14 12.66 2.38
C ASN A 29 7.54 12.35 0.93
N PRO A 30 6.97 13.04 -0.07
CA PRO A 30 7.15 12.70 -1.48
C PRO A 30 8.59 12.91 -1.99
N ASN A 31 9.40 13.70 -1.27
CA ASN A 31 10.83 13.87 -1.52
C ASN A 31 11.70 12.91 -0.69
N GLY A 32 11.09 12.05 0.13
CA GLY A 32 11.74 11.14 1.05
C GLY A 32 12.18 9.83 0.41
N ALA A 33 12.71 8.94 1.26
CA ALA A 33 13.11 7.60 0.86
C ALA A 33 11.90 6.78 0.34
N ASN A 34 12.18 5.92 -0.65
CA ASN A 34 11.23 4.96 -1.16
C ASN A 34 10.80 3.98 -0.06
N ILE A 35 9.52 3.62 -0.08
CA ILE A 35 8.94 2.59 0.77
C ILE A 35 9.16 1.23 0.11
N THR A 36 9.70 0.29 0.87
CA THR A 36 9.91 -1.09 0.43
C THR A 36 8.56 -1.79 0.21
N VAL A 37 8.49 -2.67 -0.80
CA VAL A 37 7.36 -3.57 -1.03
C VAL A 37 6.92 -4.27 0.25
N GLY A 38 5.61 -4.41 0.42
CA GLY A 38 4.99 -5.06 1.58
C GLY A 38 4.92 -4.18 2.83
N THR A 39 5.59 -3.03 2.83
CA THR A 39 5.49 -2.07 3.93
C THR A 39 4.10 -1.46 3.95
N THR A 40 3.47 -1.47 5.12
CA THR A 40 2.22 -0.77 5.40
C THR A 40 2.52 0.56 6.08
N ILE A 41 1.90 1.64 5.60
CA ILE A 41 1.95 2.96 6.21
C ILE A 41 0.54 3.49 6.50
N GLN A 42 0.44 4.41 7.46
CA GLN A 42 -0.74 5.22 7.65
C GLN A 42 -0.60 6.52 6.84
N TRP A 43 -1.61 6.85 6.03
CA TRP A 43 -1.72 8.13 5.34
C TRP A 43 -3.13 8.68 5.50
N GLY A 44 -3.25 9.86 6.10
CA GLY A 44 -4.54 10.36 6.58
C GLY A 44 -5.20 9.36 7.54
N CYS A 45 -6.47 9.01 7.27
CA CYS A 45 -7.20 7.96 7.99
C CYS A 45 -7.39 6.71 7.12
N GLY A 46 -6.28 6.14 6.66
CA GLY A 46 -6.25 4.88 5.94
C GLY A 46 -4.91 4.18 6.12
N LEU A 47 -4.92 2.86 5.90
CA LEU A 47 -3.74 2.01 5.87
C LEU A 47 -3.45 1.61 4.43
N PHE A 48 -2.22 1.85 3.99
CA PHE A 48 -1.79 1.59 2.62
C PHE A 48 -0.56 0.70 2.61
N THR A 49 -0.57 -0.34 1.79
CA THR A 49 0.51 -1.30 1.58
C THR A 49 1.08 -1.13 0.19
N CYS A 50 2.41 -1.04 0.11
CA CYS A 50 3.13 -0.96 -1.15
C CYS A 50 3.14 -2.33 -1.86
N GLY A 51 2.61 -2.38 -3.09
CA GLY A 51 2.59 -3.56 -3.94
C GLY A 51 3.89 -3.78 -4.73
N GLU A 52 4.08 -4.99 -5.24
CA GLU A 52 5.25 -5.39 -6.05
C GLU A 52 5.35 -4.68 -7.41
N ASP A 53 4.27 -4.06 -7.86
CA ASP A 53 4.18 -3.25 -9.07
C ASP A 53 4.38 -1.75 -8.80
N GLY A 54 4.65 -1.38 -7.54
CA GLY A 54 4.77 0.01 -7.11
C GLY A 54 3.42 0.70 -6.88
N SER A 55 2.30 -0.02 -6.98
CA SER A 55 0.98 0.49 -6.65
C SER A 55 0.75 0.51 -5.13
N TRP A 56 -0.23 1.31 -4.71
CA TRP A 56 -0.72 1.31 -3.33
C TRP A 56 -2.06 0.57 -3.27
N SER A 57 -2.12 -0.43 -2.40
CA SER A 57 -3.38 -1.07 -1.99
C SER A 57 -3.71 -0.63 -0.57
N GLY A 58 -4.98 -0.41 -0.23
CA GLY A 58 -5.27 0.11 1.10
C GLY A 58 -6.71 0.02 1.56
N LEU A 59 -6.89 0.22 2.86
CA LEU A 59 -8.16 0.28 3.56
C LEU A 59 -8.38 1.72 4.01
N THR A 60 -9.54 2.26 3.70
CA THR A 60 -10.01 3.57 4.16
C THR A 60 -11.29 3.41 4.95
N CYS A 61 -11.72 4.49 5.59
CA CYS A 61 -12.98 4.48 6.32
C CYS A 61 -14.16 4.15 5.42
N PRO A 62 -15.14 3.38 5.92
CA PRO A 62 -16.33 3.06 5.17
C PRO A 62 -17.04 4.35 4.77
N GLU A 63 -17.44 4.42 3.51
CA GLU A 63 -18.33 5.47 3.08
C GLU A 63 -19.65 5.31 3.82
N SER A 64 -20.01 6.33 4.57
CA SER A 64 -21.18 6.29 5.41
C SER A 64 -21.97 7.56 5.13
N ARG A 65 -23.25 7.40 4.76
CA ARG A 65 -24.16 8.50 4.43
C ARG A 65 -25.40 8.39 5.31
N CYS A 66 -25.64 9.37 6.18
CA CYS A 66 -26.95 9.51 6.82
C CYS A 66 -27.95 10.05 5.80
N ARG A 67 -29.22 9.65 5.92
CA ARG A 67 -30.31 10.18 5.08
C ARG A 67 -30.50 11.69 5.25
N GLN A 68 -30.13 12.22 6.41
CA GLN A 68 -30.16 13.66 6.71
C GLN A 68 -28.93 14.36 6.10
N LYS A 69 -29.17 15.43 5.34
CA LYS A 69 -28.15 16.13 4.53
C LYS A 69 -27.06 16.87 5.33
N ASN A 70 -27.14 16.94 6.66
CA ASN A 70 -26.31 17.83 7.48
C ASN A 70 -25.49 17.10 8.56
N VAL A 71 -25.21 15.81 8.40
CA VAL A 71 -24.32 15.12 9.35
C VAL A 71 -22.87 15.42 8.99
N ALA A 72 -22.23 16.28 9.77
CA ALA A 72 -20.82 16.56 9.61
C ALA A 72 -19.99 15.33 10.03
N THR A 73 -19.52 14.56 9.04
CA THR A 73 -18.52 13.52 9.26
C THR A 73 -17.17 14.17 9.52
N ARG A 74 -16.64 14.06 10.75
CA ARG A 74 -15.30 14.51 11.09
C ARG A 74 -14.38 13.33 11.34
N TYR A 75 -13.26 13.31 10.62
CA TYR A 75 -12.16 12.38 10.89
C TYR A 75 -11.38 12.85 12.10
N LYS A 76 -10.95 11.91 12.94
CA LYS A 76 -10.03 12.18 14.04
C LYS A 76 -8.61 11.83 13.62
N LEU A 77 -7.98 12.70 12.82
CA LEU A 77 -6.65 12.45 12.24
C LEU A 77 -5.52 12.30 13.28
N SER A 78 -5.78 12.59 14.55
CA SER A 78 -4.89 12.31 15.67
C SER A 78 -4.88 10.85 16.13
N GLU A 79 -5.89 10.06 15.71
CA GLU A 79 -6.02 8.64 16.07
C GLU A 79 -5.50 7.75 14.93
N SER A 80 -5.17 6.50 15.23
CA SER A 80 -4.79 5.52 14.21
C SER A 80 -6.01 4.94 13.52
N PHE A 81 -5.83 4.40 12.31
CA PHE A 81 -6.90 3.61 11.68
C PHE A 81 -7.15 2.33 12.48
N PRO A 82 -8.41 1.91 12.71
CA PRO A 82 -9.66 2.47 12.20
C PRO A 82 -10.33 3.52 13.10
N ASP A 83 -9.76 3.88 14.24
CA ASP A 83 -10.37 4.79 15.22
C ASP A 83 -10.50 6.24 14.72
N CYS A 84 -9.62 6.65 13.80
CA CYS A 84 -9.72 7.94 13.14
C CYS A 84 -10.96 8.10 12.24
N CYS A 85 -11.69 7.02 11.96
CA CYS A 85 -12.85 7.03 11.08
C CYS A 85 -14.04 7.77 11.70
N PRO A 86 -14.82 8.51 10.88
CA PRO A 86 -16.01 9.19 11.36
C PRO A 86 -17.02 8.14 11.80
N ARG A 87 -17.44 8.21 13.07
CA ARG A 87 -18.61 7.46 13.55
C ARG A 87 -19.84 8.29 13.25
N LEU A 88 -20.67 7.80 12.33
CA LEU A 88 -21.99 8.37 12.15
C LEU A 88 -22.88 7.99 13.32
N SER A 89 -23.47 8.99 13.94
CA SER A 89 -24.70 8.81 14.70
C SER A 89 -25.82 9.38 13.83
N CYS A 90 -26.48 8.49 13.10
CA CYS A 90 -27.86 8.70 12.66
C CYS A 90 -28.77 8.04 13.73
#